data_AF-A0A2V9C788-F1
#
_entry.id   AF-A0A2V9C788-F1
#
_cell.length_a   1.000
_cell.length_b   1.000
_cell.length_c   1.000
_cell.angle_alpha   90.00
_cell.angle_beta   90.00
_cell.angle_gamma   90.00
#
_symmetry.space_group_name_H-M   'P 1'
#
loop_
_entity.id
_entity.type
_entity.pdbx_description
1 polymer ?
#
loop_
_entity_poly.entity_id
_entity_poly.type
_entity_poly.pdbx_seq_one_letter_code
_entity_poly.pdbx_strand_id
1 'polypeptide(L)'
;MRLRALLPFFAFWFLAVSTLSAQHSPDPTQARLAAVAHLAALTHSDFKTLSAQAQSGDPEAQYWLARVYEQGRLVPKDSMQFESWLFKSAEQGYAR
;
A
#
# COMPACT_ATOMS: atom_id res chain seq x y z
N MET A 1 -15.87 7.45 65.18
CA MET A 1 -15.95 6.37 64.15
C MET A 1 -16.32 7.05 62.82
N ARG A 2 -15.33 7.54 62.05
CA ARG A 2 -14.72 6.92 60.85
C ARG A 2 -15.71 6.45 59.76
N LEU A 3 -15.93 7.36 58.81
CA LEU A 3 -15.92 7.21 57.33
C LEU A 3 -16.79 6.13 56.66
N ARG A 4 -17.70 6.56 55.77
CA ARG A 4 -17.52 6.44 54.30
C ARG A 4 -18.68 7.06 53.53
N ALA A 5 -18.35 8.14 52.82
CA ALA A 5 -19.19 8.80 51.83
C ALA A 5 -19.22 8.03 50.51
N LEU A 6 -20.34 8.14 49.81
CA LEU A 6 -20.53 8.17 48.35
C LEU A 6 -19.50 7.46 47.46
N LEU A 7 -19.95 6.41 46.79
CA LEU A 7 -19.48 6.06 45.44
C LEU A 7 -20.70 5.89 44.53
N PRO A 8 -21.06 6.89 43.72
CA PRO A 8 -21.97 6.69 42.60
C PRO A 8 -21.14 6.48 41.31
N PHE A 9 -21.64 5.66 40.38
CA PHE A 9 -21.14 5.58 38.99
C PHE A 9 -19.68 5.12 38.78
N PHE A 10 -19.37 3.84 38.98
CA PHE A 10 -18.24 3.17 38.28
C PHE A 10 -18.72 2.52 36.98
N ALA A 11 -19.47 3.31 36.22
CA ALA A 11 -19.91 3.01 34.88
C ALA A 11 -19.73 4.28 34.07
N PHE A 12 -18.47 4.72 33.90
CA PHE A 12 -18.06 5.57 32.78
C PHE A 12 -16.53 5.75 32.79
N TRP A 13 -15.93 5.65 31.59
CA TRP A 13 -14.68 6.31 31.20
C TRP A 13 -13.34 5.68 31.66
N PHE A 14 -12.71 4.80 30.87
CA PHE A 14 -11.86 5.13 29.71
C PHE A 14 -10.70 6.07 30.07
N LEU A 15 -9.52 5.55 30.46
CA LEU A 15 -8.24 6.13 30.04
C LEU A 15 -7.02 5.26 30.40
N ALA A 16 -6.15 5.06 29.41
CA ALA A 16 -4.70 4.89 29.53
C ALA A 16 -4.14 3.58 30.09
N VAL A 17 -4.10 2.55 29.23
CA VAL A 17 -2.82 1.84 29.02
C VAL A 17 -2.47 1.97 27.54
N SER A 18 -2.04 3.18 27.18
CA SER A 18 -1.38 3.47 25.91
C SER A 18 0.10 3.11 26.07
N THR A 19 0.50 1.88 25.78
CA THR A 19 1.87 1.57 25.32
C THR A 19 1.93 0.17 24.72
N LEU A 20 2.69 0.08 23.63
CA LEU A 20 3.16 -1.14 22.96
C LEU A 20 2.23 -1.79 21.92
N SER A 21 1.99 -1.07 20.83
CA SER A 21 2.58 -1.47 19.53
C SER A 21 2.34 -0.35 18.50
N ALA A 22 3.04 0.77 18.68
CA ALA A 22 3.50 1.44 17.48
C ALA A 22 4.55 0.51 16.87
N GLN A 23 4.49 0.33 15.54
CA GLN A 23 5.47 -0.37 14.71
C GLN A 23 5.25 -1.88 14.52
N HIS A 24 4.16 -2.23 13.82
CA HIS A 24 4.35 -3.11 12.67
C HIS A 24 4.12 -2.27 11.41
N SER A 25 5.03 -1.33 11.16
CA SER A 25 5.23 -0.86 9.80
C SER A 25 5.68 -2.09 9.03
N PRO A 26 4.92 -2.63 8.06
CA PRO A 26 5.44 -3.69 7.23
C PRO A 26 6.74 -3.15 6.66
N ASP A 27 7.85 -3.83 6.95
CA ASP A 27 9.16 -3.44 6.45
C ASP A 27 8.96 -3.19 4.94
N PRO A 28 9.23 -1.99 4.41
CA PRO A 28 8.93 -1.65 3.02
C PRO A 28 9.61 -2.64 2.07
N THR A 29 10.67 -3.29 2.56
CA THR A 29 11.36 -4.40 1.94
C THR A 29 10.55 -5.70 1.94
N GLN A 30 9.86 -6.08 3.04
CA GLN A 30 8.97 -7.25 3.08
C GLN A 30 7.70 -7.04 2.25
N ALA A 31 7.12 -5.84 2.27
CA ALA A 31 6.01 -5.47 1.39
C ALA A 31 6.43 -5.51 -0.09
N ARG A 32 7.62 -4.97 -0.43
CA ARG A 32 8.21 -5.12 -1.77
C ARG A 32 8.49 -6.57 -2.12
N LEU A 33 9.09 -7.35 -1.22
CA LEU A 33 9.48 -8.75 -1.47
C LEU A 33 8.26 -9.66 -1.67
N ALA A 34 7.17 -9.42 -0.95
CA ALA A 34 5.88 -10.07 -1.20
C ALA A 34 5.28 -9.63 -2.55
N ALA A 35 5.43 -8.35 -2.92
CA ALA A 35 4.95 -7.84 -4.21
C ALA A 35 5.74 -8.40 -5.42
N VAL A 36 7.07 -8.53 -5.33
CA VAL A 36 7.85 -9.14 -6.42
C VAL A 36 7.67 -10.66 -6.53
N ALA A 37 7.40 -11.37 -5.43
CA ALA A 37 7.08 -12.79 -5.49
C ALA A 37 5.74 -13.07 -6.22
N HIS A 38 4.79 -12.13 -6.16
CA HIS A 38 3.50 -12.24 -6.87
C HIS A 38 3.62 -11.99 -8.38
N LEU A 39 4.65 -11.26 -8.84
CA LEU A 39 4.86 -10.93 -10.26
C LEU A 39 5.17 -12.15 -11.15
N ALA A 40 5.68 -13.24 -10.57
CA ALA A 40 5.90 -14.50 -11.29
C ALA A 40 4.59 -15.23 -11.66
N ALA A 41 3.48 -14.87 -11.03
CA ALA A 41 2.15 -15.43 -11.23
C ALA A 41 1.09 -14.32 -11.30
N LEU A 42 1.37 -13.22 -12.02
CA LEU A 42 0.45 -12.10 -12.18
C LEU A 42 -0.94 -12.60 -12.61
N THR A 43 -1.90 -12.46 -11.71
CA THR A 43 -3.33 -12.68 -11.94
C THR A 43 -4.01 -11.35 -12.28
N HIS A 44 -5.23 -11.39 -12.84
CA HIS A 44 -6.01 -10.16 -13.10
C HIS A 44 -6.23 -9.31 -11.84
N SER A 45 -6.27 -9.91 -10.65
CA SER A 45 -6.36 -9.19 -9.37
C SER A 45 -5.13 -8.35 -9.07
N ASP A 46 -3.93 -8.84 -9.42
CA ASP A 46 -2.68 -8.12 -9.17
C ASP A 46 -2.56 -6.90 -10.08
N PHE A 47 -3.03 -7.03 -11.33
CA PHE A 47 -3.14 -5.90 -12.24
C PHE A 47 -4.05 -4.80 -11.67
N LYS A 48 -5.19 -5.17 -11.07
CA LYS A 48 -6.12 -4.19 -10.47
C LYS A 48 -5.46 -3.44 -9.31
N THR A 49 -4.73 -4.15 -8.44
CA THR A 49 -4.01 -3.53 -7.32
C THR A 49 -2.89 -2.61 -7.80
N LEU A 50 -2.08 -3.08 -8.76
CA LEU A 50 -1.02 -2.29 -9.40
C LEU A 50 -1.57 -1.03 -10.07
N SER A 51 -2.67 -1.16 -10.80
CA SER A 51 -3.36 -0.04 -11.43
C SER A 51 -3.87 0.96 -10.39
N ALA A 52 -4.40 0.51 -9.26
CA ALA A 52 -4.84 1.39 -8.19
C ALA A 52 -3.66 2.16 -7.56
N GLN A 53 -2.52 1.49 -7.34
CA GLN A 53 -1.32 2.13 -6.81
C GLN A 53 -0.73 3.16 -7.78
N ALA A 54 -0.64 2.80 -9.07
CA ALA A 54 -0.18 3.71 -10.11
C ALA A 54 -1.08 4.96 -10.22
N GLN A 55 -2.40 4.77 -10.08
CA GLN A 55 -3.39 5.86 -10.04
C GLN A 55 -3.27 6.72 -8.77
N SER A 56 -2.89 6.14 -7.63
CA SER A 56 -2.61 6.90 -6.40
C SER A 56 -1.31 7.70 -6.44
N GLY A 57 -0.54 7.58 -7.52
CA GLY A 57 0.69 8.34 -7.72
C GLY A 57 1.96 7.59 -7.34
N ASP A 58 1.91 6.32 -6.95
CA ASP A 58 3.11 5.56 -6.60
C ASP A 58 4.02 5.43 -7.84
N PRO A 59 5.24 6.00 -7.83
CA PRO A 59 6.08 6.04 -9.01
C PRO A 59 6.66 4.66 -9.35
N GLU A 60 6.92 3.80 -8.36
CA GLU A 60 7.33 2.41 -8.61
C GLU A 60 6.18 1.63 -9.28
N ALA A 61 4.95 1.80 -8.80
CA ALA A 61 3.78 1.17 -9.41
C ALA A 61 3.51 1.64 -10.84
N GLN A 62 3.72 2.93 -11.12
CA GLN A 62 3.61 3.49 -12.47
C GLN A 62 4.63 2.86 -13.42
N TYR A 63 5.88 2.72 -13.01
CA TYR A 63 6.90 1.99 -13.79
C TYR A 63 6.46 0.56 -14.08
N TRP A 64 6.05 -0.19 -13.07
CA TRP A 64 5.65 -1.58 -13.24
C TRP A 64 4.40 -1.72 -14.12
N LEU A 65 3.43 -0.81 -14.00
CA LEU A 65 2.26 -0.80 -14.87
C LEU A 65 2.65 -0.56 -16.33
N ALA A 66 3.60 0.34 -16.59
CA ALA A 66 4.16 0.52 -17.92
C ALA A 66 4.74 -0.79 -18.46
N ARG A 67 5.57 -1.49 -17.67
CA ARG A 67 6.15 -2.79 -18.06
C ARG A 67 5.09 -3.85 -18.37
N VAL A 68 3.96 -3.83 -17.68
CA VAL A 68 2.84 -4.74 -17.97
C VAL A 68 2.26 -4.47 -19.37
N TYR A 69 2.05 -3.19 -19.74
CA TYR A 69 1.60 -2.81 -21.08
C TYR A 69 2.65 -3.05 -22.17
N GLU A 70 3.94 -2.95 -21.86
CA GLU A 70 5.04 -3.30 -22.79
C GLU A 70 5.05 -4.81 -23.10
N GLN A 71 4.95 -5.63 -22.05
CA GLN A 71 5.06 -7.07 -22.17
C GLN A 71 3.81 -7.72 -22.74
N GLY A 72 2.64 -7.14 -22.49
CA GLY A 72 1.36 -7.64 -23.00
C GLY A 72 0.92 -8.97 -22.39
N ARG A 73 1.39 -9.29 -21.17
CA ARG A 73 1.15 -10.60 -20.53
C ARG A 73 -0.25 -10.70 -19.89
N LEU A 74 -0.79 -9.59 -19.40
CA LEU A 74 -2.09 -9.53 -18.69
C LEU A 74 -3.13 -8.69 -19.41
N VAL A 75 -2.64 -7.73 -20.18
CA VAL A 75 -3.43 -6.81 -20.99
C VAL A 75 -2.81 -6.80 -22.39
N PRO A 76 -3.57 -6.46 -23.44
CA PRO A 76 -2.99 -6.24 -24.75
C PRO A 76 -1.83 -5.23 -24.67
N LYS A 77 -0.82 -5.42 -25.51
CA LYS A 77 0.26 -4.44 -25.61
C LYS A 77 -0.30 -3.09 -26.02
N ASP A 78 0.12 -2.06 -25.31
CA ASP A 78 -0.28 -0.69 -25.60
C ASP A 78 0.91 0.24 -25.35
N SER A 79 1.56 0.66 -26.44
CA SER A 79 2.71 1.56 -26.39
C SER A 79 2.35 2.93 -25.84
N MET A 80 1.10 3.40 -26.04
CA MET A 80 0.65 4.70 -25.54
C MET A 80 0.51 4.66 -24.03
N GLN A 81 -0.06 3.57 -23.49
CA GLN A 81 -0.13 3.38 -22.04
C GLN A 81 1.25 3.18 -21.44
N PHE A 82 2.13 2.42 -22.09
CA PHE A 82 3.52 2.27 -21.65
C PHE A 82 4.21 3.63 -21.48
N GLU A 83 4.22 4.47 -22.53
CA GLU A 83 4.87 5.77 -22.48
C GLU A 83 4.24 6.70 -21.44
N SER A 84 2.90 6.71 -21.34
CA SER A 84 2.17 7.53 -20.37
C SER A 84 2.54 7.19 -18.93
N TRP A 85 2.52 5.90 -18.57
CA TRP A 85 2.86 5.46 -17.22
C TRP A 85 4.35 5.58 -16.91
N LEU A 86 5.22 5.32 -17.90
CA LEU A 86 6.66 5.50 -17.75
C LEU A 86 7.02 6.97 -17.56
N PHE A 87 6.36 7.87 -18.29
CA PHE A 87 6.56 9.31 -18.17
C PHE A 87 6.16 9.80 -16.77
N LYS A 88 4.97 9.44 -16.28
CA LYS A 88 4.52 9.78 -14.92
C LYS A 88 5.50 9.28 -13.84
N SER A 89 6.03 8.08 -14.03
CA SER A 89 7.03 7.51 -13.15
C SER A 89 8.34 8.33 -13.18
N ALA A 90 8.79 8.70 -14.38
CA ALA A 90 10.00 9.50 -14.59
C ALA A 90 9.87 10.93 -14.06
N GLU A 91 8.69 11.57 -14.17
CA GLU A 91 8.41 12.90 -13.60
C GLU A 91 8.62 12.93 -12.09
N GLN A 92 8.41 11.79 -11.42
CA GLN A 92 8.63 11.63 -9.98
C GLN A 92 10.05 11.15 -9.64
N GLY A 93 10.94 11.09 -10.63
CA GLY A 93 12.33 10.65 -10.47
C GLY A 93 12.51 9.13 -10.42
N TYR A 94 11.47 8.35 -10.73
CA TYR A 94 11.56 6.90 -10.82
C TYR A 94 11.60 6.48 -12.30
N ALA A 95 12.80 6.49 -12.88
CA ALA A 95 13.06 5.90 -14.19
C ALA A 95 14.13 4.82 -14.02
N ARG A 96 13.79 3.56 -14.30
CA ARG A 96 14.68 2.40 -14.17
C ARG A 96 15.00 1.77 -15.51
#